data_AF-A0A7C9BCC2-F1
#
_entry.id   AF-A0A7C9BCC2-F1
#
_cell.length_a   1.000
_cell.length_b   1.000
_cell.length_c   1.000
_cell.angle_alpha   90.00
_cell.angle_beta   90.00
_cell.angle_gamma   90.00
#
_symmetry.space_group_name_H-M   'P 1'
#
loop_
_entity.id
_entity.type
_entity.pdbx_description
1 polymer ?
#
loop_
_entity_poly.entity_id
_entity_poly.type
_entity_poly.pdbx_seq_one_letter_code
_entity_poly.pdbx_strand_id
1 'polypeptide(L)'
;MENPEITLDEILVLAAIPDHLHATFLRVANGLVQRANYPKEKALGLLAQMLQNPKKYAYSKNKVTNLARAIYDLNKQGIAVPLSEAGATYLPPEPTPYPLQADGKQETTAFDLRTERLPYAIFGREYIEEGALLQMETAASLPISVAGALMPDAHQGYGLPIGGVLATEPNTVIPFAVGVDIACRMCLSVFDLSPDFLKREPHLLKKTLVENTKFGMGGEVRDKHDESVMDLPEWQATKIIRDLKDKAYRQLGTSGTGNHFAEWGIVDVYGEQATNGLDLPPGQYMALLSHSGSRGFGGNVANYYSKLAMQKTHLPKQAAHLAWLDLNTEEGQEYWIAMNLAGEYASANHHEIHNKIAKALRQKPLTMIENHHNFAWKEQLADGREVMVHRKGATPAGPDVLGIIPGSMTKPGFVVRGRGHADSINSASHGAGRLMSRTKALNSITHAQLNKALQEADIQLIGGDLDEAPMVYKDIETVIAAQSELVEVLAKFTPKIVRMADANRKEGRED
;
A
#
# COMPACT_ATOMS: atom_id res chain seq x y z
N MET A 1 -17.02 -19.07 -18.36
CA MET A 1 -18.46 -18.87 -18.51
C MET A 1 -18.63 -17.50 -19.17
N GLU A 2 -19.17 -17.44 -20.37
CA GLU A 2 -19.46 -16.14 -21.02
C GLU A 2 -20.60 -15.48 -20.24
N ASN A 3 -20.39 -14.26 -19.74
CA ASN A 3 -21.48 -13.49 -19.15
C ASN A 3 -22.47 -13.12 -20.27
N PRO A 4 -23.79 -13.34 -20.06
CA PRO A 4 -24.80 -13.10 -21.08
C PRO A 4 -24.86 -11.62 -21.48
N GLU A 5 -25.01 -11.35 -22.77
CA GLU A 5 -25.15 -9.99 -23.29
C GLU A 5 -26.36 -9.25 -22.69
N ILE A 6 -26.24 -7.93 -22.60
CA ILE A 6 -27.32 -6.99 -22.27
C ILE A 6 -28.02 -6.59 -23.57
N THR A 7 -29.34 -6.77 -23.61
CA THR A 7 -30.16 -6.43 -24.77
C THR A 7 -30.63 -4.97 -24.75
N LEU A 8 -31.16 -4.50 -25.88
CA LEU A 8 -31.72 -3.15 -25.96
C LEU A 8 -32.95 -3.01 -25.06
N ASP A 9 -33.78 -4.04 -24.99
CA ASP A 9 -34.98 -4.04 -24.14
C ASP A 9 -34.62 -3.85 -22.67
N GLU A 10 -33.57 -4.53 -22.18
CA GLU A 10 -33.08 -4.36 -20.82
C GLU A 10 -32.52 -2.97 -20.54
N ILE A 11 -31.93 -2.32 -21.55
CA ILE A 11 -31.46 -0.94 -21.47
C ILE A 11 -32.65 0.04 -21.43
N LEU A 12 -33.67 -0.18 -22.25
CA LEU A 12 -34.88 0.64 -22.30
C LEU A 12 -35.77 0.47 -21.07
N VAL A 13 -35.64 -0.66 -20.35
CA VAL A 13 -36.20 -0.80 -19.01
C VAL A 13 -35.62 0.23 -18.06
N LEU A 14 -34.33 0.61 -18.19
CA LEU A 14 -33.71 1.57 -17.26
C LEU A 14 -34.28 2.99 -17.40
N ALA A 15 -34.54 3.45 -18.62
CA ALA A 15 -35.05 4.80 -18.90
C ALA A 15 -35.58 4.90 -20.33
N ALA A 16 -36.38 5.95 -20.61
CA ALA A 16 -36.78 6.33 -21.95
C ALA A 16 -35.59 6.95 -22.73
N ILE A 17 -34.65 6.11 -23.16
CA ILE A 17 -33.41 6.55 -23.80
C ILE A 17 -33.69 6.97 -25.26
N PRO A 18 -33.21 8.13 -25.73
CA PRO A 18 -33.37 8.55 -27.12
C PRO A 18 -32.71 7.58 -28.11
N ASP A 19 -33.36 7.36 -29.25
CA ASP A 19 -32.94 6.39 -30.30
C ASP A 19 -31.48 6.56 -30.74
N HIS A 20 -31.04 7.81 -30.90
CA HIS A 20 -29.66 8.12 -31.29
C HIS A 20 -28.60 7.66 -30.26
N LEU A 21 -28.99 7.37 -29.01
CA LEU A 21 -28.11 6.86 -27.96
C LEU A 21 -28.21 5.34 -27.75
N HIS A 22 -29.18 4.64 -28.34
CA HIS A 22 -29.39 3.19 -28.14
C HIS A 22 -28.13 2.38 -28.42
N ALA A 23 -27.50 2.59 -29.59
CA ALA A 23 -26.27 1.91 -29.96
C ALA A 23 -25.11 2.23 -29.00
N THR A 24 -25.06 3.45 -28.45
CA THR A 24 -24.02 3.85 -27.49
C THR A 24 -24.22 3.17 -26.14
N PHE A 25 -25.45 3.11 -25.63
CA PHE A 25 -25.78 2.39 -24.40
C PHE A 25 -25.45 0.90 -24.54
N LEU A 26 -25.88 0.24 -25.61
CA LEU A 26 -25.58 -1.18 -25.88
C LEU A 26 -24.09 -1.45 -25.89
N ARG A 27 -23.32 -0.62 -26.60
CA ARG A 27 -21.87 -0.75 -26.68
C ARG A 27 -21.20 -0.60 -25.32
N VAL A 28 -21.66 0.35 -24.49
CA VAL A 28 -21.12 0.56 -23.14
C VAL A 28 -21.51 -0.61 -22.22
N ALA A 29 -22.78 -1.01 -22.21
CA ALA A 29 -23.32 -2.09 -21.39
C ALA A 29 -22.60 -3.43 -21.67
N ASN A 30 -22.53 -3.83 -22.94
CA ASN A 30 -21.84 -5.06 -23.33
C ASN A 30 -20.31 -4.94 -23.17
N GLY A 31 -19.75 -3.74 -23.29
CA GLY A 31 -18.37 -3.47 -22.91
C GLY A 31 -18.09 -3.73 -21.42
N LEU A 32 -19.01 -3.37 -20.52
CA LEU A 32 -18.90 -3.67 -19.09
C LEU A 32 -18.92 -5.18 -18.83
N VAL A 33 -19.84 -5.89 -19.47
CA VAL A 33 -20.02 -7.33 -19.25
C VAL A 33 -18.88 -8.15 -19.86
N GLN A 34 -18.54 -7.90 -21.13
CA GLN A 34 -17.60 -8.74 -21.89
C GLN A 34 -16.14 -8.35 -21.69
N ARG A 35 -15.85 -7.04 -21.67
CA ARG A 35 -14.46 -6.54 -21.61
C ARG A 35 -14.01 -6.28 -20.18
N ALA A 36 -14.91 -5.74 -19.36
CA ALA A 36 -14.63 -5.50 -17.95
C ALA A 36 -15.05 -6.67 -17.05
N ASN A 37 -15.62 -7.74 -17.60
CA ASN A 37 -16.04 -8.94 -16.89
C ASN A 37 -17.02 -8.68 -15.74
N TYR A 38 -17.87 -7.66 -15.86
CA TYR A 38 -18.88 -7.37 -14.84
C TYR A 38 -20.01 -8.40 -14.91
N PRO A 39 -20.52 -8.88 -13.76
CA PRO A 39 -21.82 -9.50 -13.72
C PRO A 39 -22.88 -8.59 -14.34
N LYS A 40 -23.86 -9.19 -15.00
CA LYS A 40 -24.90 -8.44 -15.72
C LYS A 40 -25.66 -7.48 -14.81
N GLU A 41 -26.00 -7.89 -13.58
CA GLU A 41 -26.65 -7.01 -12.61
C GLU A 41 -25.76 -5.82 -12.22
N LYS A 42 -24.44 -6.04 -12.04
CA LYS A 42 -23.48 -4.96 -11.72
C LYS A 42 -23.41 -3.93 -12.85
N ALA A 43 -23.42 -4.38 -14.11
CA ALA A 43 -23.42 -3.49 -15.27
C ALA A 43 -24.71 -2.66 -15.39
N LEU A 44 -25.88 -3.29 -15.25
CA LEU A 44 -27.18 -2.60 -15.26
C LEU A 44 -27.31 -1.63 -14.08
N GLY A 45 -26.87 -2.02 -12.88
CA GLY A 45 -26.90 -1.15 -11.71
C GLY A 45 -25.97 0.06 -11.81
N LEU A 46 -24.82 -0.06 -12.49
CA LEU A 46 -23.96 1.09 -12.78
C LEU A 46 -24.64 2.08 -13.75
N LEU A 47 -25.34 1.58 -14.77
CA LEU A 47 -26.10 2.42 -15.70
C LEU A 47 -27.29 3.10 -15.00
N ALA A 48 -27.99 2.38 -14.12
CA ALA A 48 -29.09 2.94 -13.33
C ALA A 48 -28.61 4.09 -12.42
N GLN A 49 -27.51 3.90 -11.69
CA GLN A 49 -26.93 4.97 -10.87
C GLN A 49 -26.47 6.19 -11.70
N MET A 50 -25.94 5.95 -12.89
CA MET A 50 -25.55 7.01 -13.82
C MET A 50 -26.75 7.82 -14.29
N LEU A 51 -27.85 7.15 -14.67
CA LEU A 51 -29.11 7.79 -15.06
C LEU A 51 -29.76 8.55 -13.88
N GLN A 52 -29.64 8.04 -12.65
CA GLN A 52 -30.13 8.71 -11.44
C GLN A 52 -29.37 10.01 -11.15
N ASN A 53 -28.05 10.04 -11.39
CA ASN A 53 -27.23 11.23 -11.14
C ASN A 53 -26.20 11.47 -12.27
N PRO A 54 -26.64 11.91 -13.47
CA PRO A 54 -25.76 12.02 -14.63
C PRO A 54 -24.62 13.02 -14.41
N LYS A 55 -24.89 14.10 -13.67
CA LYS A 55 -23.90 15.13 -13.34
C LYS A 55 -22.71 14.54 -12.58
N LYS A 56 -22.96 13.69 -11.56
CA LYS A 56 -21.90 13.04 -10.77
C LYS A 56 -20.97 12.24 -11.70
N TYR A 57 -21.55 11.41 -12.55
CA TYR A 57 -20.79 10.50 -13.42
C TYR A 57 -20.14 11.20 -14.62
N ALA A 58 -20.68 12.33 -15.10
CA ALA A 58 -20.12 13.10 -16.21
C ALA A 58 -18.75 13.72 -15.88
N TYR A 59 -18.48 14.00 -14.60
CA TYR A 59 -17.21 14.55 -14.13
C TYR A 59 -16.33 13.54 -13.39
N SER A 60 -16.85 12.35 -13.06
CA SER A 60 -16.04 11.23 -12.57
C SER A 60 -15.35 10.54 -13.76
N LYS A 61 -14.06 10.21 -13.64
CA LYS A 61 -13.34 9.37 -14.62
C LYS A 61 -13.67 7.89 -14.38
N ASN A 62 -14.62 7.33 -15.12
CA ASN A 62 -15.09 5.93 -15.02
C ASN A 62 -15.52 5.38 -16.39
N LYS A 63 -15.99 4.13 -16.43
CA LYS A 63 -16.36 3.43 -17.68
C LYS A 63 -17.65 3.98 -18.35
N VAL A 64 -18.44 4.79 -17.64
CA VAL A 64 -19.70 5.38 -18.11
C VAL A 64 -19.62 6.91 -18.30
N THR A 65 -18.47 7.56 -18.08
CA THR A 65 -18.31 9.02 -18.10
C THR A 65 -18.82 9.67 -19.38
N ASN A 66 -18.47 9.15 -20.54
CA ASN A 66 -18.88 9.73 -21.82
C ASN A 66 -20.39 9.61 -22.03
N LEU A 67 -20.99 8.50 -21.58
CA LEU A 67 -22.42 8.28 -21.63
C LEU A 67 -23.15 9.22 -20.67
N ALA A 68 -22.63 9.35 -19.45
CA ALA A 68 -23.13 10.28 -18.44
C ALA A 68 -23.07 11.74 -18.91
N ARG A 69 -22.00 12.12 -19.61
CA ARG A 69 -21.87 13.45 -20.21
C ARG A 69 -22.93 13.68 -21.28
N ALA A 70 -23.18 12.71 -22.16
CA ALA A 70 -24.23 12.81 -23.17
C ALA A 70 -25.62 12.99 -22.52
N ILE A 71 -25.95 12.20 -21.49
CA ILE A 71 -27.21 12.36 -20.74
C ILE A 71 -27.28 13.70 -20.01
N TYR A 72 -26.18 14.13 -19.37
CA TYR A 72 -26.12 15.41 -18.66
C TYR A 72 -26.30 16.61 -19.60
N ASP A 73 -25.73 16.55 -20.80
CA ASP A 73 -25.87 17.59 -21.81
C ASP A 73 -27.29 17.61 -22.40
N LEU A 74 -27.93 16.46 -22.62
CA LEU A 74 -29.35 16.38 -23.00
C LEU A 74 -30.25 17.01 -21.93
N ASN A 75 -30.01 16.70 -20.65
CA ASN A 75 -30.75 17.29 -19.53
C ASN A 75 -30.61 18.82 -19.51
N LYS A 76 -29.43 19.37 -19.85
CA LYS A 76 -29.23 20.83 -19.98
C LYS A 76 -29.99 21.43 -21.16
N GLN A 77 -30.21 20.66 -22.22
CA GLN A 77 -30.99 21.06 -23.40
C GLN A 77 -32.51 20.90 -23.18
N GLY A 78 -32.94 20.49 -21.98
CA GLY A 78 -34.36 20.29 -21.65
C GLY A 78 -34.90 18.90 -22.03
N ILE A 79 -34.05 17.99 -22.51
CA ILE A 79 -34.43 16.61 -22.85
C ILE A 79 -34.06 15.74 -21.65
N ALA A 80 -35.03 15.51 -20.76
CA ALA A 80 -34.83 14.68 -19.58
C ALA A 80 -34.82 13.19 -19.94
N VAL A 81 -33.82 12.46 -19.44
CA VAL A 81 -33.77 10.98 -19.50
C VAL A 81 -33.81 10.44 -18.06
N PRO A 82 -34.97 10.51 -17.37
CA PRO A 82 -35.06 10.06 -15.99
C PRO A 82 -34.96 8.54 -15.90
N LEU A 83 -34.38 8.07 -14.80
CA LEU A 83 -34.46 6.66 -14.42
C LEU A 83 -35.92 6.26 -14.24
N SER A 84 -36.35 5.17 -14.87
CA SER A 84 -37.71 4.64 -14.74
C SER A 84 -37.90 3.93 -13.39
N GLU A 85 -39.14 3.66 -12.99
CA GLU A 85 -39.42 2.87 -11.78
C GLU A 85 -38.83 1.45 -11.86
N ALA A 86 -38.94 0.81 -13.02
CA ALA A 86 -38.33 -0.51 -13.26
C ALA A 86 -36.79 -0.40 -13.25
N GLY A 87 -36.23 0.68 -13.80
CA GLY A 87 -34.81 1.00 -13.74
C GLY A 87 -34.30 1.22 -12.31
N ALA A 88 -35.13 1.80 -11.45
CA ALA A 88 -34.80 2.01 -10.04
C ALA A 88 -34.61 0.69 -9.28
N THR A 89 -35.21 -0.42 -9.72
CA THR A 89 -34.98 -1.75 -9.12
C THR A 89 -33.55 -2.27 -9.34
N TYR A 90 -32.82 -1.72 -10.31
CA TYR A 90 -31.40 -2.01 -10.53
C TYR A 90 -30.47 -1.11 -9.72
N LEU A 91 -30.99 -0.07 -9.05
CA LEU A 91 -30.16 0.68 -8.13
C LEU A 91 -29.68 -0.25 -7.01
N PRO A 92 -28.42 -0.11 -6.56
CA PRO A 92 -28.01 -0.78 -5.35
C PRO A 92 -28.95 -0.34 -4.22
N PRO A 93 -29.31 -1.25 -3.29
CA PRO A 93 -30.09 -0.86 -2.12
C PRO A 93 -29.41 0.33 -1.44
N GLU A 94 -30.19 1.24 -0.85
CA GLU A 94 -29.59 2.33 -0.09
C GLU A 94 -28.60 1.74 0.91
N PRO A 95 -27.35 2.26 0.95
CA PRO A 95 -26.34 1.69 1.80
C PRO A 95 -26.84 1.77 3.24
N THR A 96 -27.09 0.60 3.84
CA THR A 96 -27.34 0.53 5.27
C THR A 96 -26.18 1.24 5.97
N PRO A 97 -26.44 2.13 6.95
CA PRO A 97 -25.37 2.76 7.70
C PRO A 97 -24.41 1.69 8.17
N TYR A 98 -23.15 1.77 7.76
CA TYR A 98 -22.15 0.82 8.17
C TYR A 98 -22.05 0.90 9.70
N PRO A 99 -22.29 -0.21 10.43
CA PRO A 99 -22.33 -0.15 11.87
C PRO A 99 -20.93 0.15 12.41
N LEU A 100 -20.80 1.26 13.13
CA LEU A 100 -19.62 1.55 13.94
C LEU A 100 -19.84 0.92 15.32
N GLN A 101 -18.96 -0.01 15.71
CA GLN A 101 -19.01 -0.61 17.04
C GLN A 101 -18.33 0.34 18.04
N ALA A 102 -19.03 1.41 18.42
CA ALA A 102 -18.52 2.44 19.30
C ALA A 102 -19.51 2.79 20.42
N ASP A 103 -18.98 3.16 21.59
CA ASP A 103 -19.71 3.56 22.79
C ASP A 103 -19.98 5.08 22.85
N GLY A 104 -19.55 5.82 21.82
CA GLY A 104 -19.70 7.26 21.71
C GLY A 104 -18.50 7.93 21.04
N LYS A 105 -18.38 9.24 21.19
CA LYS A 105 -17.23 10.01 20.68
C LYS A 105 -16.11 10.08 21.70
N GLN A 106 -14.88 10.09 21.23
CA GLN A 106 -13.72 10.27 22.09
C GLN A 106 -13.74 11.65 22.74
N GLU A 107 -13.58 11.69 24.06
CA GLU A 107 -13.42 12.93 24.82
C GLU A 107 -12.04 13.54 24.58
N THR A 108 -11.97 14.88 24.64
CA THR A 108 -10.68 15.57 24.58
C THR A 108 -10.00 15.51 25.94
N THR A 109 -8.87 14.83 26.00
CA THR A 109 -8.15 14.55 27.25
C THR A 109 -6.68 14.96 27.12
N ALA A 110 -6.06 15.40 28.23
CA ALA A 110 -4.65 15.75 28.29
C ALA A 110 -3.90 14.74 29.17
N PHE A 111 -2.70 14.35 28.73
CA PHE A 111 -1.86 13.40 29.44
C PHE A 111 -0.42 13.89 29.49
N ASP A 112 0.27 13.54 30.58
CA ASP A 112 1.72 13.71 30.71
C ASP A 112 2.46 12.41 30.36
N LEU A 113 3.77 12.53 30.11
CA LEU A 113 4.64 11.36 29.96
C LEU A 113 4.95 10.74 31.32
N ARG A 114 5.12 9.42 31.35
CA ARG A 114 5.59 8.69 32.52
C ARG A 114 6.97 9.20 32.94
N THR A 115 7.18 9.28 34.25
CA THR A 115 8.50 9.60 34.83
C THR A 115 9.44 8.40 34.76
N GLU A 116 8.91 7.19 34.93
CA GLU A 116 9.64 5.94 34.84
C GLU A 116 9.71 5.44 33.40
N ARG A 117 10.93 5.05 32.99
CA ARG A 117 11.19 4.58 31.62
C ARG A 117 10.77 3.11 31.49
N LEU A 118 9.92 2.82 30.51
CA LEU A 118 9.64 1.46 30.08
C LEU A 118 10.88 0.89 29.38
N PRO A 119 11.46 -0.23 29.85
CA PRO A 119 12.57 -0.87 29.15
C PRO A 119 12.08 -1.46 27.82
N TYR A 120 12.94 -1.44 26.80
CA TYR A 120 12.66 -2.01 25.48
C TYR A 120 13.95 -2.55 24.86
N ALA A 121 13.81 -3.54 23.98
CA ALA A 121 14.95 -4.14 23.29
C ALA A 121 15.42 -3.26 22.12
N ILE A 122 16.73 -3.24 21.90
CA ILE A 122 17.36 -2.52 20.78
C ILE A 122 18.30 -3.48 20.08
N PHE A 123 18.03 -3.73 18.81
CA PHE A 123 18.85 -4.59 17.97
C PHE A 123 19.76 -3.71 17.09
N GLY A 124 21.06 -3.99 17.07
CA GLY A 124 22.04 -3.21 16.29
C GLY A 124 22.19 -1.76 16.74
N ARG A 125 22.22 -1.50 18.06
CA ARG A 125 22.27 -0.16 18.67
C ARG A 125 23.34 0.75 18.07
N GLU A 126 24.51 0.21 17.75
CA GLU A 126 25.65 0.93 17.19
C GLU A 126 25.38 1.54 15.79
N TYR A 127 24.33 1.09 15.10
CA TYR A 127 23.93 1.58 13.78
C TYR A 127 22.75 2.54 13.81
N ILE A 128 22.25 2.90 14.99
CA ILE A 128 21.05 3.72 15.17
C ILE A 128 21.43 5.13 15.63
N GLU A 129 20.89 6.13 14.96
CA GLU A 129 21.14 7.54 15.31
C GLU A 129 20.40 7.97 16.58
N GLU A 130 20.98 8.93 17.30
CA GLU A 130 20.43 9.43 18.57
C GLU A 130 19.00 9.98 18.44
N GLY A 131 18.67 10.61 17.31
CA GLY A 131 17.32 11.11 17.05
C GLY A 131 16.26 10.01 17.04
N ALA A 132 16.59 8.81 16.54
CA ALA A 132 15.70 7.66 16.55
C ALA A 132 15.55 7.07 17.96
N LEU A 133 16.65 7.02 18.73
CA LEU A 133 16.64 6.58 20.13
C LEU A 133 15.74 7.49 20.99
N LEU A 134 15.88 8.81 20.87
CA LEU A 134 15.06 9.79 21.60
C LEU A 134 13.57 9.69 21.23
N GLN A 135 13.25 9.41 19.96
CA GLN A 135 11.88 9.18 19.53
C GLN A 135 11.30 7.90 20.16
N MET A 136 12.07 6.82 20.21
CA MET A 136 11.65 5.58 20.85
C MET A 136 11.51 5.76 22.37
N GLU A 137 12.42 6.48 23.03
CA GLU A 137 12.30 6.82 24.45
C GLU A 137 11.01 7.61 24.74
N THR A 138 10.69 8.59 23.90
CA THR A 138 9.44 9.37 24.03
C THR A 138 8.21 8.48 23.86
N ALA A 139 8.22 7.58 22.87
CA ALA A 139 7.15 6.61 22.64
C ALA A 139 6.99 5.62 23.79
N ALA A 140 8.09 5.09 24.33
CA ALA A 140 8.08 4.21 25.49
C ALA A 140 7.59 4.90 26.78
N SER A 141 7.64 6.23 26.83
CA SER A 141 7.21 7.03 27.98
C SER A 141 5.73 7.43 27.95
N LEU A 142 4.95 7.02 26.95
CA LEU A 142 3.50 7.29 26.94
C LEU A 142 2.80 6.54 28.07
N PRO A 143 1.72 7.10 28.64
CA PRO A 143 0.94 6.45 29.70
C PRO A 143 0.27 5.15 29.25
N ILE A 144 0.09 4.92 27.95
CA ILE A 144 -0.51 3.73 27.35
C ILE A 144 0.52 2.70 26.86
N SER A 145 1.82 2.99 26.94
CA SER A 145 2.86 2.08 26.41
C SER A 145 3.03 0.85 27.30
N VAL A 146 3.09 -0.33 26.68
CA VAL A 146 3.16 -1.62 27.37
C VAL A 146 4.49 -2.33 27.11
N ALA A 147 4.97 -2.32 25.86
CA ALA A 147 6.27 -2.85 25.47
C ALA A 147 6.79 -2.12 24.22
N GLY A 148 8.07 -2.28 23.90
CA GLY A 148 8.63 -1.75 22.67
C GLY A 148 9.85 -2.53 22.20
N ALA A 149 10.22 -2.30 20.94
CA ALA A 149 11.46 -2.76 20.36
C ALA A 149 11.94 -1.78 19.27
N LEU A 150 13.24 -1.74 19.04
CA LEU A 150 13.86 -0.92 17.99
C LEU A 150 14.77 -1.77 17.10
N MET A 151 14.50 -1.76 15.81
CA MET A 151 15.17 -2.60 14.81
C MET A 151 16.48 -1.99 14.32
N PRO A 152 17.42 -2.78 13.73
CA PRO A 152 18.74 -2.27 13.33
C PRO A 152 18.71 -1.21 12.22
N ASP A 153 17.67 -1.19 11.40
CA ASP A 153 17.44 -0.20 10.35
C ASP A 153 16.85 1.12 10.86
N ALA A 154 16.68 1.24 12.19
CA ALA A 154 15.98 2.38 12.76
C ALA A 154 16.66 3.72 12.46
N HIS A 155 15.84 4.71 12.17
CA HIS A 155 16.25 6.07 11.87
C HIS A 155 15.11 7.06 12.15
N GLN A 156 15.46 8.33 12.27
CA GLN A 156 14.57 9.38 12.71
C GLN A 156 13.40 9.55 11.73
N GLY A 157 12.19 9.54 12.29
CA GLY A 157 10.93 9.74 11.58
C GLY A 157 10.07 10.84 12.22
N TYR A 158 8.78 10.58 12.36
CA TYR A 158 7.80 11.47 13.02
C TYR A 158 7.01 10.68 14.06
N GLY A 159 6.99 11.11 15.33
CA GLY A 159 6.40 10.30 16.39
C GLY A 159 7.27 9.07 16.65
N LEU A 160 6.75 7.86 16.35
CA LEU A 160 7.55 6.63 16.38
C LEU A 160 8.66 6.70 15.31
N PRO A 161 9.91 6.31 15.61
CA PRO A 161 10.96 6.24 14.62
C PRO A 161 10.63 5.17 13.58
N ILE A 162 11.19 5.31 12.38
CA ILE A 162 11.17 4.21 11.40
C ILE A 162 12.08 3.11 11.95
N GLY A 163 11.71 1.84 11.85
CA GLY A 163 12.34 0.72 12.57
C GLY A 163 11.78 0.53 14.00
N GLY A 164 10.79 1.32 14.40
CA GLY A 164 10.18 1.24 15.73
C GLY A 164 8.99 0.28 15.79
N VAL A 165 8.92 -0.46 16.90
CA VAL A 165 7.77 -1.30 17.28
C VAL A 165 7.29 -0.86 18.65
N LEU A 166 6.01 -0.52 18.77
CA LEU A 166 5.41 -0.06 20.02
C LEU A 166 4.13 -0.84 20.31
N ALA A 167 4.11 -1.60 21.40
CA ALA A 167 2.90 -2.19 21.94
C ALA A 167 2.28 -1.25 22.97
N THR A 168 1.01 -0.91 22.78
CA THR A 168 0.22 -0.11 23.70
C THR A 168 -0.92 -0.94 24.30
N GLU A 169 -1.63 -0.36 25.26
CA GLU A 169 -2.86 -0.94 25.82
C GLU A 169 -3.84 -1.35 24.71
N PRO A 170 -4.65 -2.41 24.91
CA PRO A 170 -5.69 -2.78 23.97
C PRO A 170 -6.53 -1.59 23.55
N ASN A 171 -7.00 -1.59 22.31
CA ASN A 171 -7.88 -0.55 21.77
C ASN A 171 -7.28 0.86 21.69
N THR A 172 -5.98 1.05 21.95
CA THR A 172 -5.32 2.35 21.72
C THR A 172 -4.55 2.33 20.41
N VAL A 173 -4.93 3.16 19.45
CA VAL A 173 -4.26 3.21 18.14
C VAL A 173 -3.65 4.59 17.88
N ILE A 174 -2.37 4.63 17.53
CA ILE A 174 -1.61 5.86 17.26
C ILE A 174 -1.40 5.98 15.74
N PRO A 175 -2.14 6.85 15.02
CA PRO A 175 -2.06 6.91 13.57
C PRO A 175 -0.65 7.22 13.01
N PHE A 176 0.12 8.07 13.69
CA PHE A 176 1.50 8.38 13.28
C PHE A 176 2.51 7.28 13.60
N ALA A 177 2.20 6.37 14.52
CA ALA A 177 2.98 5.17 14.80
C ALA A 177 2.69 4.05 13.79
N VAL A 178 1.59 4.14 13.03
CA VAL A 178 1.39 3.35 11.80
C VAL A 178 2.18 3.97 10.65
N GLY A 179 2.15 5.30 10.53
CA GLY A 179 2.86 6.05 9.51
C GLY A 179 1.96 6.67 8.45
N VAL A 180 2.54 7.56 7.64
CA VAL A 180 1.78 8.35 6.64
C VAL A 180 1.45 7.57 5.37
N ASP A 181 2.19 6.50 5.08
CA ASP A 181 1.85 5.53 4.03
C ASP A 181 1.39 4.23 4.69
N ILE A 182 0.10 4.23 5.06
CA ILE A 182 -0.54 3.11 5.74
C ILE A 182 -0.42 1.86 4.86
N ALA A 183 -0.05 0.74 5.46
CA ALA A 183 0.10 -0.55 4.81
C ALA A 183 1.07 -0.52 3.61
N CYS A 184 2.08 0.35 3.66
CA CYS A 184 3.25 0.20 2.80
C CYS A 184 3.81 -1.22 2.96
N ARG A 185 4.09 -1.88 1.83
CA ARG A 185 4.39 -3.31 1.75
C ARG A 185 5.42 -3.63 0.67
N MET A 186 6.04 -4.78 0.84
CA MET A 186 6.83 -5.44 -0.20
C MET A 186 5.99 -6.55 -0.83
N CYS A 187 6.15 -6.77 -2.13
CA CYS A 187 5.64 -7.95 -2.82
C CYS A 187 6.70 -8.51 -3.76
N LEU A 188 7.06 -9.77 -3.60
CA LEU A 188 7.98 -10.50 -4.46
C LEU A 188 7.22 -11.59 -5.21
N SER A 189 7.28 -11.61 -6.54
CA SER A 189 6.87 -12.76 -7.35
C SER A 189 8.07 -13.41 -8.00
N VAL A 190 8.22 -14.71 -7.80
CA VAL A 190 9.26 -15.53 -8.43
C VAL A 190 8.68 -16.25 -9.64
N PHE A 191 9.39 -16.29 -10.77
CA PHE A 191 8.92 -16.90 -12.00
C PHE A 191 9.80 -18.09 -12.41
N ASP A 192 9.21 -19.05 -13.14
CA ASP A 192 9.94 -20.16 -13.75
C ASP A 192 10.70 -19.71 -15.01
N LEU A 193 11.64 -18.78 -14.80
CA LEU A 193 12.49 -18.20 -15.83
C LEU A 193 13.92 -18.21 -15.34
N SER A 194 14.81 -18.75 -16.19
CA SER A 194 16.26 -18.71 -15.95
C SER A 194 16.77 -17.26 -15.89
N PRO A 195 17.79 -16.97 -15.05
CA PRO A 195 18.47 -15.68 -15.03
C PRO A 195 18.98 -15.18 -16.40
N ASP A 196 19.28 -16.09 -17.33
CA ASP A 196 19.68 -15.72 -18.70
C ASP A 196 18.58 -14.99 -19.48
N PHE A 197 17.32 -15.07 -19.02
CA PHE A 197 16.22 -14.28 -19.58
C PHE A 197 16.51 -12.77 -19.51
N LEU A 198 17.21 -12.30 -18.48
CA LEU A 198 17.64 -10.90 -18.36
C LEU A 198 18.52 -10.46 -19.54
N LYS A 199 19.42 -11.33 -20.01
CA LYS A 199 20.31 -11.05 -21.14
C LYS A 199 19.60 -11.17 -22.48
N ARG A 200 18.68 -12.14 -22.58
CA ARG A 200 17.93 -12.41 -23.82
C ARG A 200 16.86 -11.35 -24.10
N GLU A 201 16.14 -10.92 -23.08
CA GLU A 201 14.93 -10.09 -23.22
C GLU A 201 14.94 -8.82 -22.32
N PRO A 202 16.05 -8.06 -22.22
CA PRO A 202 16.14 -6.90 -21.32
C PRO A 202 15.12 -5.81 -21.67
N HIS A 203 14.84 -5.62 -22.97
CA HIS A 203 13.86 -4.65 -23.44
C HIS A 203 12.44 -5.02 -23.03
N LEU A 204 12.09 -6.31 -23.07
CA LEU A 204 10.77 -6.78 -22.62
C LEU A 204 10.60 -6.52 -21.12
N LEU A 205 11.60 -6.89 -20.31
CA LEU A 205 11.56 -6.66 -18.86
C LEU A 205 11.39 -5.17 -18.52
N LYS A 206 12.18 -4.30 -19.15
CA LYS A 206 12.04 -2.84 -19.02
C LYS A 206 10.64 -2.36 -19.44
N LYS A 207 10.16 -2.81 -20.59
CA LYS A 207 8.83 -2.47 -21.11
C LYS A 207 7.72 -2.88 -20.13
N THR A 208 7.81 -4.08 -19.54
CA THR A 208 6.80 -4.55 -18.58
C THR A 208 6.72 -3.64 -17.36
N LEU A 209 7.85 -3.19 -16.81
CA LEU A 209 7.86 -2.22 -15.71
C LEU A 209 7.23 -0.89 -16.13
N VAL A 210 7.58 -0.36 -17.31
CA VAL A 210 7.12 0.95 -17.80
C VAL A 210 5.61 0.99 -18.07
N GLU A 211 5.07 -0.06 -18.68
CA GLU A 211 3.68 -0.08 -19.18
C GLU A 211 2.65 -0.57 -18.15
N ASN A 212 3.05 -1.41 -17.18
CA ASN A 212 2.10 -2.09 -16.28
C ASN A 212 1.99 -1.49 -14.88
N THR A 213 2.78 -0.47 -14.58
CA THR A 213 2.60 0.36 -13.38
C THR A 213 2.92 1.82 -13.71
N LYS A 214 2.54 2.75 -12.82
CA LYS A 214 2.82 4.18 -12.96
C LYS A 214 3.49 4.72 -11.72
N PHE A 215 4.42 5.64 -11.91
CA PHE A 215 5.12 6.35 -10.85
C PHE A 215 4.65 7.81 -10.83
N GLY A 216 5.14 8.61 -9.90
CA GLY A 216 4.71 10.01 -9.77
C GLY A 216 3.46 10.21 -8.89
N MET A 217 3.32 11.43 -8.38
CA MET A 217 2.17 11.86 -7.59
C MET A 217 0.95 11.90 -8.47
N GLY A 218 -0.11 11.22 -8.01
CA GLY A 218 -1.38 11.21 -8.73
C GLY A 218 -1.37 10.33 -9.98
N GLY A 219 -0.37 9.45 -10.16
CA GLY A 219 -0.40 8.45 -11.24
C GLY A 219 -1.71 7.65 -11.21
N GLU A 220 -2.28 7.41 -12.39
CA GLU A 220 -3.53 6.67 -12.59
C GLU A 220 -3.32 5.63 -13.69
N VAL A 221 -3.93 4.45 -13.55
CA VAL A 221 -3.97 3.44 -14.62
C VAL A 221 -5.42 3.17 -15.01
N ARG A 222 -5.68 3.08 -16.32
CA ARG A 222 -7.05 2.94 -16.86
C ARG A 222 -7.57 1.51 -16.70
N ASP A 223 -6.80 0.55 -17.18
CA ASP A 223 -7.21 -0.85 -17.18
C ASP A 223 -6.88 -1.50 -15.84
N LYS A 224 -7.80 -2.32 -15.34
CA LYS A 224 -7.67 -3.08 -14.09
C LYS A 224 -7.88 -4.57 -14.36
N HIS A 225 -7.02 -5.42 -13.81
CA HIS A 225 -7.17 -6.86 -13.88
C HIS A 225 -8.14 -7.35 -12.80
N ASP A 226 -7.97 -6.88 -11.57
CA ASP A 226 -8.85 -7.17 -10.44
C ASP A 226 -9.25 -5.87 -9.72
N GLU A 227 -10.55 -5.67 -9.56
CA GLU A 227 -11.12 -4.52 -8.85
C GLU A 227 -12.01 -4.94 -7.68
N SER A 228 -12.01 -6.21 -7.29
CA SER A 228 -12.85 -6.76 -6.21
C SER A 228 -12.65 -6.06 -4.87
N VAL A 229 -11.44 -5.56 -4.58
CA VAL A 229 -11.16 -4.75 -3.39
C VAL A 229 -12.05 -3.50 -3.30
N MET A 230 -12.55 -3.01 -4.44
CA MET A 230 -13.40 -1.83 -4.51
C MET A 230 -14.88 -2.15 -4.22
N ASP A 231 -15.23 -3.42 -4.12
CA ASP A 231 -16.56 -3.92 -3.76
C ASP A 231 -16.71 -4.14 -2.24
N LEU A 232 -15.62 -3.99 -1.47
CA LEU A 232 -15.63 -4.09 -0.01
C LEU A 232 -16.64 -3.10 0.63
N PRO A 233 -17.45 -3.55 1.62
CA PRO A 233 -18.48 -2.71 2.24
C PRO A 233 -17.88 -1.53 3.03
N GLU A 234 -16.65 -1.65 3.50
CA GLU A 234 -15.90 -0.61 4.24
C GLU A 234 -15.76 0.67 3.42
N TRP A 235 -15.80 0.60 2.09
CA TRP A 235 -15.82 1.79 1.24
C TRP A 235 -17.02 2.71 1.48
N GLN A 236 -18.07 2.20 2.13
CA GLN A 236 -19.24 2.95 2.55
C GLN A 236 -19.21 3.38 4.01
N ALA A 237 -18.19 2.99 4.78
CA ALA A 237 -18.21 3.09 6.23
C ALA A 237 -18.30 4.53 6.74
N THR A 238 -17.42 5.39 6.26
CA THR A 238 -17.34 6.78 6.72
C THR A 238 -17.33 7.74 5.54
N LYS A 239 -17.65 9.02 5.81
CA LYS A 239 -17.62 10.05 4.76
C LYS A 239 -16.23 10.16 4.12
N ILE A 240 -15.18 10.15 4.93
CA ILE A 240 -13.81 10.27 4.43
C ILE A 240 -13.42 9.09 3.53
N ILE A 241 -13.81 7.87 3.90
CA ILE A 241 -13.55 6.69 3.06
C ILE A 241 -14.31 6.81 1.73
N ARG A 242 -15.61 7.14 1.78
CA ARG A 242 -16.45 7.30 0.59
C ARG A 242 -15.88 8.33 -0.39
N ASP A 243 -15.47 9.49 0.13
CA ASP A 243 -14.92 10.58 -0.67
C ASP A 243 -13.59 10.21 -1.37
N LEU A 244 -12.84 9.26 -0.81
CA LEU A 244 -11.56 8.81 -1.35
C LEU A 244 -11.67 7.58 -2.26
N LYS A 245 -12.83 6.91 -2.34
CA LYS A 245 -13.02 5.68 -3.15
C LYS A 245 -12.66 5.87 -4.61
N ASP A 246 -13.15 6.94 -5.24
CA ASP A 246 -12.87 7.23 -6.66
C ASP A 246 -11.37 7.46 -6.90
N LYS A 247 -10.70 8.14 -5.96
CA LYS A 247 -9.25 8.36 -6.02
C LYS A 247 -8.51 7.03 -5.90
N ALA A 248 -8.89 6.19 -4.94
CA ALA A 248 -8.32 4.86 -4.74
C ALA A 248 -8.47 4.00 -6.01
N TYR A 249 -9.66 3.98 -6.62
CA TYR A 249 -9.89 3.24 -7.88
C TYR A 249 -8.91 3.67 -8.99
N ARG A 250 -8.74 4.97 -9.20
CA ARG A 250 -7.85 5.48 -10.27
C ARG A 250 -6.38 5.12 -10.03
N GLN A 251 -5.96 5.09 -8.77
CA GLN A 251 -4.57 4.80 -8.36
C GLN A 251 -4.26 3.31 -8.17
N LEU A 252 -5.26 2.42 -8.19
CA LEU A 252 -5.06 0.98 -8.00
C LEU A 252 -4.19 0.41 -9.14
N GLY A 253 -3.13 -0.31 -8.80
CA GLY A 253 -2.10 -0.78 -9.73
C GLY A 253 -0.98 0.25 -10.03
N THR A 254 -0.71 1.19 -9.12
CA THR A 254 0.36 2.19 -9.27
C THR A 254 1.43 2.05 -8.19
N SER A 255 2.67 2.44 -8.52
CA SER A 255 3.80 2.35 -7.60
C SER A 255 3.98 3.64 -6.80
N GLY A 256 3.82 4.81 -7.43
CA GLY A 256 3.89 6.08 -6.72
C GLY A 256 5.24 6.78 -6.70
N THR A 257 5.64 7.31 -5.54
CA THR A 257 6.79 8.22 -5.36
C THR A 257 7.53 7.94 -4.07
N GLY A 258 8.68 8.60 -3.87
CA GLY A 258 9.51 8.41 -2.68
C GLY A 258 10.35 7.15 -2.85
N ASN A 259 10.44 6.35 -1.79
CA ASN A 259 11.19 5.10 -1.79
C ASN A 259 10.47 3.94 -2.51
N HIS A 260 9.34 4.19 -3.17
CA HIS A 260 8.59 3.15 -3.87
C HIS A 260 9.31 2.77 -5.17
N PHE A 261 9.31 1.48 -5.48
CA PHE A 261 9.97 0.93 -6.65
C PHE A 261 9.26 -0.31 -7.19
N ALA A 262 9.60 -0.67 -8.43
CA ALA A 262 9.29 -1.96 -9.02
C ALA A 262 10.53 -2.40 -9.79
N GLU A 263 11.07 -3.57 -9.48
CA GLU A 263 12.35 -4.00 -9.98
C GLU A 263 12.39 -5.48 -10.36
N TRP A 264 13.05 -5.74 -11.48
CA TRP A 264 13.46 -7.08 -11.88
C TRP A 264 14.82 -7.39 -11.27
N GLY A 265 14.95 -8.61 -10.77
CA GLY A 265 16.20 -9.12 -10.24
C GLY A 265 16.27 -10.64 -10.30
N ILE A 266 17.33 -11.16 -9.70
CA ILE A 266 17.56 -12.60 -9.58
C ILE A 266 17.40 -12.95 -8.10
N VAL A 267 16.54 -13.93 -7.80
CA VAL A 267 16.48 -14.54 -6.48
C VAL A 267 17.34 -15.80 -6.48
N ASP A 268 18.24 -15.90 -5.52
CA ASP A 268 19.09 -17.07 -5.27
C ASP A 268 18.58 -17.77 -4.01
N VAL A 269 17.96 -18.94 -4.19
CA VAL A 269 17.32 -19.73 -3.12
C VAL A 269 18.33 -20.68 -2.51
N TYR A 270 18.54 -20.58 -1.19
CA TYR A 270 19.59 -21.30 -0.49
C TYR A 270 19.13 -22.62 0.13
N GLY A 271 19.83 -23.72 -0.21
CA GLY A 271 19.82 -24.99 0.54
C GLY A 271 18.46 -25.70 0.64
N GLU A 272 18.45 -26.91 1.19
CA GLU A 272 17.19 -27.66 1.43
C GLU A 272 16.29 -26.95 2.48
N GLN A 273 16.82 -26.05 3.31
CA GLN A 273 16.04 -25.33 4.33
C GLN A 273 15.02 -24.35 3.73
N ALA A 274 15.26 -23.82 2.52
CA ALA A 274 14.32 -22.96 1.82
C ALA A 274 13.07 -23.72 1.31
N THR A 275 13.14 -25.05 1.16
CA THR A 275 11.98 -25.84 0.74
C THR A 275 10.91 -25.92 1.84
N ASN A 276 11.26 -25.69 3.11
CA ASN A 276 10.34 -25.67 4.25
C ASN A 276 9.68 -24.29 4.48
N GLY A 277 9.33 -23.58 3.42
CA GLY A 277 8.63 -22.31 3.52
C GLY A 277 8.39 -21.60 2.20
N LEU A 278 9.37 -21.59 1.29
CA LEU A 278 9.22 -20.96 -0.03
C LEU A 278 8.60 -21.89 -1.08
N ASP A 279 8.54 -23.19 -0.81
CA ASP A 279 8.14 -24.24 -1.76
C ASP A 279 8.87 -24.14 -3.11
N LEU A 280 10.11 -23.66 -3.07
CA LEU A 280 11.01 -23.53 -4.22
C LEU A 280 12.28 -24.37 -4.00
N PRO A 281 12.72 -25.15 -5.00
CA PRO A 281 13.99 -25.84 -4.90
C PRO A 281 15.17 -24.84 -4.94
N PRO A 282 16.35 -25.23 -4.42
CA PRO A 282 17.55 -24.42 -4.53
C PRO A 282 17.87 -24.09 -5.98
N GLY A 283 18.18 -22.82 -6.25
CA GLY A 283 18.42 -22.36 -7.60
C GLY A 283 18.25 -20.85 -7.77
N GLN A 284 18.51 -20.40 -8.99
CA GLN A 284 18.38 -19.00 -9.36
C GLN A 284 17.18 -18.80 -10.27
N TYR A 285 16.36 -17.80 -9.94
CA TYR A 285 15.12 -17.50 -10.64
C TYR A 285 15.01 -16.02 -10.95
N MET A 286 14.34 -15.66 -12.05
CA MET A 286 13.89 -14.28 -12.23
C MET A 286 12.78 -13.96 -11.23
N ALA A 287 12.86 -12.79 -10.62
CA ALA A 287 11.84 -12.31 -9.70
C ALA A 287 11.52 -10.83 -9.92
N LEU A 288 10.26 -10.48 -9.69
CA LEU A 288 9.74 -9.12 -9.66
C LEU A 288 9.52 -8.74 -8.20
N LEU A 289 10.22 -7.71 -7.73
CA LEU A 289 9.99 -7.11 -6.42
C LEU A 289 9.33 -5.75 -6.60
N SER A 290 8.29 -5.45 -5.83
CA SER A 290 7.73 -4.11 -5.77
C SER A 290 7.57 -3.63 -4.33
N HIS A 291 7.75 -2.33 -4.17
CA HIS A 291 7.54 -1.58 -2.94
C HIS A 291 6.54 -0.46 -3.22
N SER A 292 5.35 -0.56 -2.63
CA SER A 292 4.30 0.43 -2.72
C SER A 292 3.39 0.32 -1.48
N GLY A 293 2.28 1.06 -1.47
CA GLY A 293 1.38 1.11 -0.33
C GLY A 293 -0.03 1.48 -0.76
N SER A 294 -0.77 2.04 0.18
CA SER A 294 -2.19 2.41 -0.02
C SER A 294 -2.39 3.73 -0.79
N ARG A 295 -1.31 4.26 -1.37
CA ARG A 295 -1.31 5.41 -2.29
C ARG A 295 -1.96 6.64 -1.66
N GLY A 296 -2.64 7.43 -2.49
CA GLY A 296 -3.30 8.63 -2.02
C GLY A 296 -4.49 8.36 -1.09
N PHE A 297 -5.02 7.14 -1.02
CA PHE A 297 -6.06 6.79 -0.06
C PHE A 297 -5.50 6.79 1.37
N GLY A 298 -4.56 5.90 1.69
CA GLY A 298 -4.02 5.84 3.04
C GLY A 298 -3.25 7.10 3.43
N GLY A 299 -2.59 7.78 2.48
CA GLY A 299 -2.00 9.09 2.74
C GLY A 299 -3.02 10.15 3.20
N ASN A 300 -4.25 10.14 2.70
CA ASN A 300 -5.30 11.08 3.16
C ASN A 300 -5.91 10.63 4.50
N VAL A 301 -6.12 9.32 4.69
CA VAL A 301 -6.55 8.73 5.96
C VAL A 301 -5.58 9.07 7.08
N ALA A 302 -4.29 8.80 6.90
CA ALA A 302 -3.26 9.09 7.89
C ALA A 302 -3.24 10.57 8.26
N ASN A 303 -3.27 11.47 7.27
CA ASN A 303 -3.25 12.91 7.51
C ASN A 303 -4.48 13.41 8.29
N TYR A 304 -5.66 12.86 8.02
CA TYR A 304 -6.89 13.25 8.72
C TYR A 304 -6.88 12.73 10.16
N TYR A 305 -6.74 11.42 10.35
CA TYR A 305 -6.87 10.81 11.67
C TYR A 305 -5.68 11.12 12.59
N SER A 306 -4.49 11.39 12.06
CA SER A 306 -3.38 11.87 12.89
C SER A 306 -3.67 13.26 13.47
N LYS A 307 -4.28 14.16 12.69
CA LYS A 307 -4.70 15.48 13.20
C LYS A 307 -5.82 15.36 14.21
N LEU A 308 -6.79 14.48 13.94
CA LEU A 308 -7.89 14.20 14.85
C LEU A 308 -7.39 13.64 16.18
N ALA A 309 -6.45 12.68 16.15
CA ALA A 309 -5.81 12.13 17.35
C ALA A 309 -5.16 13.25 18.18
N MET A 310 -4.40 14.15 17.56
CA MET A 310 -3.78 15.29 18.24
C MET A 310 -4.79 16.31 18.80
N GLN A 311 -6.03 16.36 18.30
CA GLN A 311 -7.11 17.20 18.84
C GLN A 311 -7.85 16.55 20.00
N LYS A 312 -7.90 15.21 20.03
CA LYS A 312 -8.58 14.42 21.06
C LYS A 312 -7.64 14.08 22.23
N THR A 313 -6.37 13.90 21.95
CA THR A 313 -5.37 13.46 22.92
C THR A 313 -4.23 14.46 22.94
N HIS A 314 -4.26 15.37 23.91
CA HIS A 314 -3.24 16.39 24.10
C HIS A 314 -2.05 15.81 24.87
N LEU A 315 -0.88 15.88 24.24
CA LEU A 315 0.40 15.44 24.81
C LEU A 315 1.40 16.60 24.81
N PRO A 316 2.47 16.51 25.63
CA PRO A 316 3.60 17.43 25.54
C PRO A 316 4.15 17.53 24.11
N LYS A 317 4.72 18.68 23.75
CA LYS A 317 5.14 18.99 22.38
C LYS A 317 6.01 17.92 21.73
N GLN A 318 6.93 17.33 22.50
CA GLN A 318 7.82 16.26 22.02
C GLN A 318 7.08 14.96 21.65
N ALA A 319 5.91 14.72 22.25
CA ALA A 319 5.10 13.52 22.06
C ALA A 319 3.79 13.78 21.30
N ALA A 320 3.55 15.01 20.79
CA ALA A 320 2.29 15.34 20.11
C ALA A 320 1.96 14.37 18.95
N HIS A 321 2.97 13.96 18.18
CA HIS A 321 2.81 12.97 17.11
C HIS A 321 2.55 11.53 17.58
N LEU A 322 2.43 11.29 18.88
CA LEU A 322 2.09 9.99 19.48
C LEU A 322 0.69 9.98 20.10
N ALA A 323 -0.10 11.01 19.83
CA ALA A 323 -1.50 11.07 20.20
C ALA A 323 -2.28 9.89 19.60
N TRP A 324 -3.15 9.26 20.40
CA TRP A 324 -3.91 8.07 20.01
C TRP A 324 -5.42 8.34 19.89
N LEU A 325 -6.08 7.38 19.24
CA LEU A 325 -7.53 7.21 19.22
C LEU A 325 -7.90 5.93 19.97
N ASP A 326 -9.05 5.94 20.65
CA ASP A 326 -9.59 4.77 21.35
C ASP A 326 -10.56 4.01 20.43
N LEU A 327 -10.31 2.73 20.18
CA LEU A 327 -11.14 1.88 19.34
C LEU A 327 -12.55 1.65 19.91
N ASN A 328 -12.85 1.98 21.16
CA ASN A 328 -14.22 1.96 21.66
C ASN A 328 -15.02 3.21 21.26
N THR A 329 -14.39 4.18 20.58
CA THR A 329 -15.02 5.44 20.18
C THR A 329 -15.25 5.50 18.67
N GLU A 330 -16.14 6.39 18.23
CA GLU A 330 -16.41 6.65 16.81
C GLU A 330 -15.10 6.94 16.07
N GLU A 331 -14.30 7.91 16.55
CA GLU A 331 -13.06 8.31 15.89
C GLU A 331 -12.05 7.16 15.75
N GLY A 332 -11.90 6.33 16.78
CA GLY A 332 -11.01 5.16 16.73
C GLY A 332 -11.53 4.06 15.82
N GLN A 333 -12.82 3.75 15.85
CA GLN A 333 -13.45 2.78 14.94
C GLN A 333 -13.32 3.22 13.48
N GLU A 334 -13.58 4.50 13.21
CA GLU A 334 -13.45 5.04 11.87
C GLU A 334 -12.01 4.90 11.34
N TYR A 335 -11.00 5.24 12.16
CA TYR A 335 -9.60 5.05 11.78
C TYR A 335 -9.25 3.57 11.58
N TRP A 336 -9.72 2.69 12.47
CA TRP A 336 -9.47 1.26 12.40
C TRP A 336 -10.00 0.66 11.10
N ILE A 337 -11.24 1.00 10.71
CA ILE A 337 -11.83 0.58 9.44
C ILE A 337 -11.02 1.13 8.26
N ALA A 338 -10.69 2.42 8.29
CA ALA A 338 -9.93 3.06 7.20
C ALA A 338 -8.52 2.48 7.04
N MET A 339 -7.84 2.17 8.16
CA MET A 339 -6.52 1.57 8.19
C MET A 339 -6.55 0.15 7.63
N ASN A 340 -7.50 -0.68 8.06
CA ASN A 340 -7.64 -2.06 7.55
C ASN A 340 -8.02 -2.08 6.06
N LEU A 341 -8.93 -1.21 5.63
CA LEU A 341 -9.24 -1.04 4.22
C LEU A 341 -8.02 -0.59 3.40
N ALA A 342 -7.16 0.26 3.96
CA ALA A 342 -5.91 0.66 3.32
C ALA A 342 -4.93 -0.54 3.21
N GLY A 343 -4.96 -1.44 4.19
CA GLY A 343 -4.31 -2.76 4.15
C GLY A 343 -4.73 -3.58 2.94
N GLU A 344 -6.01 -3.89 2.84
CA GLU A 344 -6.60 -4.66 1.72
C GLU A 344 -6.31 -3.99 0.36
N TYR A 345 -6.49 -2.67 0.29
CA TYR A 345 -6.20 -1.90 -0.92
C TYR A 345 -4.72 -1.97 -1.32
N ALA A 346 -3.78 -1.87 -0.37
CA ALA A 346 -2.36 -1.98 -0.68
C ALA A 346 -2.01 -3.37 -1.23
N SER A 347 -2.61 -4.44 -0.67
CA SER A 347 -2.43 -5.82 -1.19
C SER A 347 -2.90 -5.92 -2.63
N ALA A 348 -4.15 -5.52 -2.88
CA ALA A 348 -4.73 -5.51 -4.21
C ALA A 348 -3.93 -4.64 -5.20
N ASN A 349 -3.32 -3.54 -4.73
CA ASN A 349 -2.46 -2.70 -5.57
C ASN A 349 -1.20 -3.43 -6.05
N HIS A 350 -0.56 -4.21 -5.19
CA HIS A 350 0.59 -5.04 -5.58
C HIS A 350 0.19 -6.19 -6.49
N HIS A 351 -0.86 -6.94 -6.12
CA HIS A 351 -1.41 -7.99 -6.97
C HIS A 351 -1.77 -7.48 -8.36
N GLU A 352 -2.36 -6.29 -8.47
CA GLU A 352 -2.69 -5.67 -9.76
C GLU A 352 -1.43 -5.39 -10.61
N ILE A 353 -0.34 -4.88 -10.00
CA ILE A 353 0.94 -4.66 -10.69
C ILE A 353 1.54 -5.99 -11.16
N HIS A 354 1.60 -6.98 -10.25
CA HIS A 354 2.22 -8.27 -10.50
C HIS A 354 1.44 -9.09 -11.53
N ASN A 355 0.10 -9.12 -11.45
CA ASN A 355 -0.76 -9.84 -12.39
C ASN A 355 -0.67 -9.27 -13.81
N LYS A 356 -0.63 -7.93 -13.95
CA LYS A 356 -0.44 -7.29 -15.26
C LYS A 356 0.91 -7.64 -15.88
N ILE A 357 1.98 -7.59 -15.09
CA ILE A 357 3.33 -7.93 -15.55
C ILE A 357 3.42 -9.43 -15.91
N ALA A 358 2.91 -10.31 -15.04
CA ALA A 358 2.86 -11.75 -15.30
C ALA A 358 2.09 -12.07 -16.59
N LYS A 359 0.93 -11.42 -16.80
CA LYS A 359 0.14 -11.54 -18.03
C LYS A 359 0.90 -11.03 -19.26
N ALA A 360 1.60 -9.90 -19.16
CA ALA A 360 2.42 -9.36 -20.24
C ALA A 360 3.56 -10.31 -20.64
N LEU A 361 4.13 -11.04 -19.66
CA LEU A 361 5.14 -12.08 -19.88
C LEU A 361 4.56 -13.44 -20.29
N ARG A 362 3.24 -13.63 -20.21
CA ARG A 362 2.56 -14.93 -20.34
C ARG A 362 3.10 -15.97 -19.36
N GLN A 363 3.43 -15.52 -18.16
CA GLN A 363 3.93 -16.36 -17.07
C GLN A 363 2.96 -16.35 -15.90
N LYS A 364 3.12 -17.33 -15.02
CA LYS A 364 2.50 -17.34 -13.70
C LYS A 364 3.62 -17.36 -12.65
N PRO A 365 3.53 -16.56 -11.58
CA PRO A 365 4.46 -16.70 -10.47
C PRO A 365 4.42 -18.13 -9.90
N LEU A 366 5.59 -18.69 -9.60
CA LEU A 366 5.74 -19.93 -8.83
C LEU A 366 5.32 -19.72 -7.37
N THR A 367 5.73 -18.58 -6.81
CA THR A 367 5.35 -18.15 -5.48
C THR A 367 5.27 -16.62 -5.42
N MET A 368 4.50 -16.13 -4.46
CA MET A 368 4.35 -14.70 -4.16
C MET A 368 4.46 -14.51 -2.65
N ILE A 369 5.35 -13.60 -2.25
CA ILE A 369 5.61 -13.30 -0.84
C ILE A 369 5.30 -11.82 -0.62
N GLU A 370 4.55 -11.51 0.42
CA GLU A 370 4.24 -10.14 0.80
C GLU A 370 4.41 -9.91 2.30
N ASN A 371 4.84 -8.72 2.68
CA ASN A 371 4.90 -8.32 4.08
C ASN A 371 4.61 -6.82 4.25
N HIS A 372 3.81 -6.52 5.28
CA HIS A 372 3.52 -5.17 5.73
C HIS A 372 4.70 -4.61 6.52
N HIS A 373 4.90 -3.29 6.46
CA HIS A 373 5.87 -2.63 7.34
C HIS A 373 5.41 -1.31 7.97
N ASN A 374 4.17 -0.88 7.71
CA ASN A 374 3.53 0.29 8.33
C ASN A 374 2.08 -0.06 8.70
N PHE A 375 1.83 -0.56 9.91
CA PHE A 375 0.48 -1.00 10.31
C PHE A 375 0.36 -1.15 11.83
N ALA A 376 -0.87 -1.38 12.30
CA ALA A 376 -1.14 -1.76 13.68
C ALA A 376 -1.99 -3.03 13.75
N TRP A 377 -1.70 -3.90 14.71
CA TRP A 377 -2.38 -5.18 14.88
C TRP A 377 -2.80 -5.37 16.34
N LYS A 378 -3.95 -6.01 16.54
CA LYS A 378 -4.31 -6.59 17.83
C LYS A 378 -3.52 -7.88 17.99
N GLU A 379 -2.61 -7.93 18.96
CA GLU A 379 -1.75 -9.09 19.21
C GLU A 379 -1.71 -9.42 20.70
N GLN A 380 -1.05 -10.53 21.04
CA GLN A 380 -0.73 -10.90 22.41
C GLN A 380 0.78 -10.93 22.59
N LEU A 381 1.25 -10.36 23.70
CA LEU A 381 2.64 -10.50 24.12
C LEU A 381 2.92 -11.92 24.62
N ALA A 382 4.20 -12.27 24.78
CA ALA A 382 4.61 -13.58 25.27
C ALA A 382 4.06 -13.95 26.67
N ASP A 383 3.69 -12.95 27.47
CA ASP A 383 3.05 -13.13 28.78
C ASP A 383 1.51 -13.21 28.73
N GLY A 384 0.93 -13.21 27.52
CA GLY A 384 -0.51 -13.35 27.29
C GLY A 384 -1.30 -12.04 27.36
N ARG A 385 -0.66 -10.88 27.62
CA ARG A 385 -1.36 -9.59 27.59
C ARG A 385 -1.77 -9.24 26.16
N GLU A 386 -3.05 -8.94 25.98
CA GLU A 386 -3.55 -8.33 24.74
C GLU A 386 -3.00 -6.90 24.62
N VAL A 387 -2.61 -6.53 23.40
CA VAL A 387 -1.99 -5.24 23.10
C VAL A 387 -2.35 -4.78 21.69
N MET A 388 -2.21 -3.48 21.44
CA MET A 388 -2.14 -2.95 20.08
C MET A 388 -0.68 -2.74 19.68
N VAL A 389 -0.18 -3.55 18.74
CA VAL A 389 1.20 -3.47 18.26
C VAL A 389 1.27 -2.60 17.02
N HIS A 390 1.98 -1.48 17.12
CA HIS A 390 2.28 -0.57 16.02
C HIS A 390 3.66 -0.90 15.47
N ARG A 391 3.77 -1.08 14.16
CA ARG A 391 5.06 -1.22 13.47
C ARG A 391 5.17 -0.13 12.41
N LYS A 392 6.28 0.61 12.45
CA LYS A 392 6.60 1.65 11.46
C LYS A 392 7.98 1.44 10.89
N GLY A 393 8.05 1.08 9.63
CA GLY A 393 9.25 0.51 9.05
C GLY A 393 9.75 -0.69 9.86
N ALA A 394 8.85 -1.56 10.31
CA ALA A 394 9.20 -2.84 10.90
C ALA A 394 8.15 -3.85 10.45
N THR A 395 8.57 -5.09 10.23
CA THR A 395 7.71 -6.12 9.65
C THR A 395 7.42 -7.24 10.66
N PRO A 396 6.23 -7.88 10.63
CA PRO A 396 5.99 -9.08 11.41
C PRO A 396 7.02 -10.17 11.10
N ALA A 397 7.54 -10.78 12.15
CA ALA A 397 8.55 -11.84 12.14
C ALA A 397 8.22 -12.89 13.22
N GLY A 398 6.93 -13.21 13.37
CA GLY A 398 6.48 -14.36 14.15
C GLY A 398 7.05 -15.67 13.62
N PRO A 399 6.91 -16.80 14.36
CA PRO A 399 7.39 -18.09 13.92
C PRO A 399 6.87 -18.41 12.51
N ASP A 400 7.79 -18.75 11.61
CA ASP A 400 7.53 -19.14 10.21
C ASP A 400 6.92 -18.06 9.31
N VAL A 401 6.76 -16.82 9.79
CA VAL A 401 6.25 -15.71 8.98
C VAL A 401 7.29 -15.30 7.95
N LEU A 402 6.94 -15.36 6.67
CA LEU A 402 7.82 -14.93 5.58
C LEU A 402 7.81 -13.42 5.38
N GLY A 403 8.93 -12.87 4.93
CA GLY A 403 9.02 -11.47 4.52
C GLY A 403 10.19 -11.20 3.57
N ILE A 404 10.21 -9.99 3.02
CA ILE A 404 11.33 -9.46 2.24
C ILE A 404 11.86 -8.21 2.90
N ILE A 405 13.18 -8.16 3.09
CA ILE A 405 13.93 -7.02 3.62
C ILE A 405 14.83 -6.48 2.49
N PRO A 406 14.42 -5.44 1.75
CA PRO A 406 15.21 -4.85 0.67
C PRO A 406 16.39 -4.01 1.18
N GLY A 407 17.48 -4.00 0.41
CA GLY A 407 18.61 -3.10 0.63
C GLY A 407 18.40 -1.72 0.01
N SER A 408 18.84 -1.56 -1.23
CA SER A 408 18.67 -0.35 -2.04
C SER A 408 18.68 -0.73 -3.52
N MET A 409 18.49 0.23 -4.43
CA MET A 409 18.53 -0.01 -5.88
C MET A 409 19.81 -0.70 -6.40
N THR A 410 20.92 -0.71 -5.63
CA THR A 410 22.18 -1.40 -5.99
C THR A 410 22.59 -2.51 -5.03
N LYS A 411 21.84 -2.71 -3.95
CA LYS A 411 22.19 -3.64 -2.87
C LYS A 411 21.13 -4.75 -2.78
N PRO A 412 21.53 -5.95 -2.34
CA PRO A 412 20.60 -7.07 -2.31
C PRO A 412 19.45 -6.84 -1.34
N GLY A 413 18.34 -7.53 -1.58
CA GLY A 413 17.31 -7.80 -0.58
C GLY A 413 17.38 -9.25 -0.11
N PHE A 414 16.72 -9.55 1.00
CA PHE A 414 16.71 -10.88 1.59
C PHE A 414 15.28 -11.36 1.81
N VAL A 415 15.00 -12.56 1.34
CA VAL A 415 13.79 -13.28 1.72
C VAL A 415 14.08 -13.99 3.03
N VAL A 416 13.26 -13.74 4.03
CA VAL A 416 13.50 -14.17 5.40
C VAL A 416 12.30 -14.88 5.99
N ARG A 417 12.55 -15.69 7.02
CA ARG A 417 11.57 -16.34 7.87
C ARG A 417 11.72 -15.87 9.31
N GLY A 418 10.63 -15.42 9.91
CA GLY A 418 10.59 -14.98 11.31
C GLY A 418 10.84 -16.11 12.29
N ARG A 419 11.58 -15.79 13.35
CA ARG A 419 11.88 -16.72 14.46
C ARG A 419 10.93 -16.56 15.65
N GLY A 420 10.09 -15.54 15.67
CA GLY A 420 9.16 -15.28 16.78
C GLY A 420 9.83 -14.81 18.06
N HIS A 421 10.84 -13.94 17.95
CA HIS A 421 11.56 -13.44 19.12
C HIS A 421 10.66 -12.54 19.98
N ALA A 422 10.46 -12.92 21.25
CA ALA A 422 9.53 -12.22 22.14
C ALA A 422 9.93 -10.76 22.40
N ASP A 423 11.22 -10.48 22.61
CA ASP A 423 11.70 -9.12 22.89
C ASP A 423 11.61 -8.17 21.69
N SER A 424 11.50 -8.70 20.46
CA SER A 424 11.21 -7.88 19.28
C SER A 424 9.71 -7.73 19.03
N ILE A 425 8.87 -8.31 19.89
CA ILE A 425 7.41 -8.38 19.71
C ILE A 425 7.11 -9.03 18.36
N ASN A 426 7.77 -10.16 18.09
CA ASN A 426 7.65 -10.90 16.83
C ASN A 426 7.86 -9.99 15.61
N SER A 427 8.90 -9.16 15.62
CA SER A 427 9.17 -8.19 14.54
C SER A 427 10.63 -8.22 14.07
N ALA A 428 10.84 -7.73 12.86
CA ALA A 428 12.15 -7.56 12.23
C ALA A 428 12.24 -6.22 11.48
N SER A 429 13.44 -5.88 11.02
CA SER A 429 13.65 -4.70 10.15
C SER A 429 12.82 -4.77 8.88
N HIS A 430 12.56 -3.63 8.25
CA HIS A 430 11.83 -3.56 6.98
C HIS A 430 12.72 -3.31 5.76
N GLY A 431 13.96 -2.90 5.96
CA GLY A 431 14.92 -2.63 4.89
C GLY A 431 16.28 -2.20 5.44
N ALA A 432 17.07 -1.49 4.65
CA ALA A 432 18.37 -0.99 5.11
C ALA A 432 18.28 0.21 6.08
N GLY A 433 17.21 1.01 6.00
CA GLY A 433 17.09 2.26 6.76
C GLY A 433 17.99 3.38 6.23
N ARG A 434 17.61 4.63 6.49
CA ARG A 434 18.33 5.81 5.95
C ARG A 434 19.46 6.24 6.89
N LEU A 435 20.57 6.71 6.31
CA LEU A 435 21.68 7.39 6.98
C LEU A 435 21.51 8.92 6.98
N MET A 436 20.63 9.45 6.13
CA MET A 436 20.42 10.89 6.00
C MET A 436 19.03 11.25 5.49
N SER A 437 18.61 12.48 5.80
CA SER A 437 17.37 13.05 5.29
C SER A 437 17.40 13.22 3.78
N ARG A 438 16.21 13.25 3.16
CA ARG A 438 16.05 13.49 1.72
C ARG A 438 16.68 14.81 1.29
N THR A 439 16.49 15.87 2.07
CA THR A 439 17.10 17.18 1.82
C THR A 439 18.62 17.12 1.86
N LYS A 440 19.20 16.41 2.84
CA LYS A 440 20.66 16.26 2.91
C LYS A 440 21.19 15.45 1.72
N ALA A 441 20.49 14.41 1.29
CA ALA A 441 20.85 13.62 0.11
C ALA A 441 20.88 14.49 -1.17
N LEU A 442 19.80 15.24 -1.45
CA LEU A 442 19.72 16.13 -2.61
C LEU A 442 20.83 17.19 -2.65
N ASN A 443 21.31 17.63 -1.49
CA ASN A 443 22.35 18.65 -1.38
C ASN A 443 23.79 18.10 -1.39
N SER A 444 23.99 16.80 -1.18
CA SER A 444 25.33 16.21 -0.98
C SER A 444 25.72 15.14 -1.99
N ILE A 445 24.74 14.58 -2.73
CA ILE A 445 24.95 13.52 -3.71
C ILE A 445 24.83 14.12 -5.10
N THR A 446 25.70 13.69 -6.01
CA THR A 446 25.70 14.11 -7.41
C THR A 446 25.24 12.97 -8.33
N HIS A 447 24.67 13.30 -9.49
CA HIS A 447 24.32 12.30 -10.51
C HIS A 447 25.54 11.50 -10.99
N ALA A 448 26.74 12.09 -10.99
CA ALA A 448 27.96 11.36 -11.35
C ALA A 448 28.27 10.23 -10.35
N GLN A 449 28.09 10.47 -9.05
CA GLN A 449 28.25 9.45 -8.02
C GLN A 449 27.19 8.35 -8.14
N LEU A 450 25.93 8.73 -8.36
CA LEU A 450 24.84 7.77 -8.58
C LEU A 450 25.12 6.89 -9.81
N ASN A 451 25.46 7.50 -10.95
CA ASN A 451 25.75 6.77 -12.19
C ASN A 451 26.94 5.82 -12.03
N LYS A 452 27.98 6.24 -11.31
CA LYS A 452 29.13 5.38 -10.99
C LYS A 452 28.69 4.16 -10.17
N ALA A 453 27.91 4.35 -9.12
CA ALA A 453 27.40 3.26 -8.29
C ALA A 453 26.51 2.29 -9.08
N LEU A 454 25.65 2.80 -9.97
CA LEU A 454 24.82 1.97 -10.85
C LEU A 454 25.66 1.14 -11.83
N GLN A 455 26.70 1.74 -12.42
CA GLN A 455 27.60 1.06 -13.34
C GLN A 455 28.41 -0.04 -12.64
N GLU A 456 28.95 0.23 -11.45
CA GLU A 456 29.70 -0.74 -10.65
C GLU A 456 28.83 -1.94 -10.22
N ALA A 457 27.54 -1.70 -9.98
CA ALA A 457 26.58 -2.73 -9.60
C ALA A 457 25.87 -3.42 -10.78
N ASP A 458 26.14 -2.99 -12.03
CA ASP A 458 25.45 -3.48 -13.23
C ASP A 458 23.91 -3.36 -13.11
N ILE A 459 23.45 -2.15 -12.75
CA ILE A 459 22.03 -1.83 -12.57
C ILE A 459 21.54 -0.88 -13.66
N GLN A 460 20.40 -1.23 -14.26
CA GLN A 460 19.66 -0.33 -15.13
C GLN A 460 18.58 0.40 -14.32
N LEU A 461 18.75 1.71 -14.12
CA LEU A 461 17.75 2.55 -13.45
C LEU A 461 16.84 3.25 -14.47
N ILE A 462 15.54 3.24 -14.18
CA ILE A 462 14.50 3.96 -14.92
C ILE A 462 13.86 4.96 -13.97
N GLY A 463 14.07 6.23 -14.26
CA GLY A 463 13.72 7.35 -13.37
C GLY A 463 14.64 7.41 -12.16
N GLY A 464 14.07 7.65 -10.98
CA GLY A 464 14.83 7.81 -9.74
C GLY A 464 15.30 9.24 -9.50
N ASP A 465 15.62 9.51 -8.24
CA ASP A 465 16.08 10.81 -7.77
C ASP A 465 17.24 10.60 -6.76
N LEU A 466 18.02 11.63 -6.54
CA LEU A 466 19.21 11.58 -5.69
C LEU A 466 18.88 11.32 -4.22
N ASP A 467 17.63 11.55 -3.79
CA ASP A 467 17.19 11.30 -2.43
C ASP A 467 17.00 9.82 -2.09
N GLU A 468 16.97 8.93 -3.10
CA GLU A 468 16.93 7.47 -2.93
C GLU A 468 18.20 6.79 -3.47
N ALA A 469 19.25 7.56 -3.79
CA ALA A 469 20.54 7.02 -4.23
C ALA A 469 21.13 6.05 -3.18
N PRO A 470 21.88 5.00 -3.59
CA PRO A 470 22.26 3.91 -2.68
C PRO A 470 23.09 4.37 -1.46
N MET A 471 23.83 5.47 -1.58
CA MET A 471 24.62 6.06 -0.50
C MET A 471 23.79 6.64 0.67
N VAL A 472 22.47 6.79 0.50
CA VAL A 472 21.59 7.31 1.56
C VAL A 472 21.15 6.23 2.54
N TYR A 473 21.42 4.96 2.25
CA TYR A 473 20.99 3.82 3.04
C TYR A 473 22.14 3.20 3.82
N LYS A 474 21.82 2.55 4.95
CA LYS A 474 22.80 1.73 5.68
C LYS A 474 23.22 0.54 4.83
N ASP A 475 24.28 -0.13 5.23
CA ASP A 475 24.66 -1.40 4.63
C ASP A 475 23.68 -2.51 5.05
N ILE A 476 22.98 -3.08 4.08
CA ILE A 476 21.95 -4.10 4.33
C ILE A 476 22.52 -5.38 4.93
N GLU A 477 23.74 -5.77 4.56
CA GLU A 477 24.38 -6.98 5.11
C GLU A 477 24.63 -6.80 6.61
N THR A 478 25.02 -5.59 7.03
CA THR A 478 25.18 -5.22 8.45
C THR A 478 23.84 -5.26 9.19
N VAL A 479 22.77 -4.72 8.60
CA VAL A 479 21.42 -4.74 9.17
C VAL A 479 20.91 -6.18 9.35
N ILE A 480 21.12 -7.06 8.38
CA ILE A 480 20.72 -8.48 8.47
C ILE A 480 21.55 -9.22 9.52
N ALA A 481 22.86 -8.98 9.58
CA ALA A 481 23.72 -9.60 10.59
C ALA A 481 23.32 -9.20 12.02
N ALA A 482 22.88 -7.95 12.23
CA ALA A 482 22.44 -7.44 13.53
C ALA A 482 21.08 -7.97 14.02
N GLN A 483 20.41 -8.84 13.25
CA GLN A 483 19.10 -9.42 13.60
C GLN A 483 18.99 -10.91 13.29
N SER A 484 20.11 -11.64 13.26
CA SER A 484 20.12 -13.09 12.99
C SER A 484 19.29 -13.92 14.00
N GLU A 485 19.04 -13.37 15.18
CA GLU A 485 18.15 -13.94 16.20
C GLU A 485 16.66 -13.69 15.93
N LEU A 486 16.32 -12.70 15.09
CA LEU A 486 14.94 -12.34 14.75
C LEU A 486 14.45 -13.09 13.52
N VAL A 487 15.36 -13.35 12.57
CA VAL A 487 15.03 -13.94 11.28
C VAL A 487 16.06 -14.97 10.80
N GLU A 488 15.64 -15.85 9.91
CA GLU A 488 16.47 -16.75 9.13
C GLU A 488 16.41 -16.34 7.66
N VAL A 489 17.56 -16.27 6.99
CA VAL A 489 17.64 -15.92 5.56
C VAL A 489 17.41 -17.17 4.71
N LEU A 490 16.42 -17.12 3.82
CA LEU A 490 16.06 -18.21 2.92
C LEU A 490 16.56 -18.00 1.49
N ALA A 491 16.59 -16.75 1.03
CA ALA A 491 17.04 -16.40 -0.31
C ALA A 491 17.60 -14.98 -0.37
N LYS A 492 18.42 -14.71 -1.39
CA LYS A 492 18.97 -13.38 -1.68
C LYS A 492 18.44 -12.88 -3.02
N PHE A 493 17.81 -11.71 -3.00
CA PHE A 493 17.36 -11.01 -4.19
C PHE A 493 18.42 -9.99 -4.62
N THR A 494 18.88 -10.07 -5.87
CA THR A 494 19.82 -9.11 -6.45
C THR A 494 19.11 -8.28 -7.54
N PRO A 495 18.91 -6.97 -7.35
CA PRO A 495 18.24 -6.12 -8.34
C PRO A 495 19.07 -6.02 -9.63
N LYS A 496 18.39 -5.78 -10.75
CA LYS A 496 19.01 -5.64 -12.09
C LYS A 496 18.40 -4.54 -12.94
N ILE A 497 17.08 -4.42 -12.95
CA ILE A 497 16.37 -3.33 -13.62
C ILE A 497 15.43 -2.71 -12.61
N VAL A 498 15.69 -1.47 -12.22
CA VAL A 498 14.95 -0.77 -11.16
C VAL A 498 14.14 0.36 -11.78
N ARG A 499 12.85 0.44 -11.47
CA ARG A 499 12.00 1.57 -11.82
C ARG A 499 11.56 2.31 -10.56
N MET A 500 11.75 3.63 -10.56
CA MET A 500 11.34 4.55 -9.51
C MET A 500 10.70 5.79 -10.11
N ALA A 501 10.16 6.67 -9.27
CA ALA A 501 9.66 7.97 -9.72
C ALA A 501 10.80 8.91 -10.09
N ASP A 502 10.59 9.75 -11.10
CA ASP A 502 11.51 10.84 -11.44
C ASP A 502 11.56 11.92 -10.35
N ALA A 503 12.66 12.68 -10.35
CA ALA A 503 12.87 13.85 -9.48
C ALA A 503 11.73 14.87 -9.57
N ASN A 504 11.22 15.10 -10.78
CA ASN A 504 9.95 15.79 -10.98
C ASN A 504 8.83 14.81 -10.65
N ARG A 505 8.51 14.67 -9.36
CA ARG A 505 7.48 13.77 -8.79
C ARG A 505 6.06 13.97 -9.32
N LYS A 506 5.86 14.74 -10.40
CA LYS A 506 4.62 14.86 -11.18
C LYS A 506 4.79 14.08 -12.48
N GLU A 507 4.25 12.87 -12.59
CA GLU A 507 3.91 12.31 -13.90
C GLU A 507 2.47 12.76 -14.22
N GLY A 508 2.29 13.55 -15.27
CA GLY A 508 0.95 14.09 -15.61
C GLY A 508 0.88 15.20 -16.65
N ARG A 509 2.00 15.55 -17.30
CA ARG A 509 1.95 16.24 -18.60
C ARG A 509 2.82 15.44 -19.56
N GLU A 510 2.19 14.48 -20.22
CA GLU A 510 2.63 14.13 -21.57
C GLU A 510 2.16 15.30 -22.44
N ASP A 511 3.11 15.94 -23.13
CA ASP A 511 2.83 16.76 -24.30
C ASP A 511 2.18 15.90 -25.41
#